data_AF-A0A1F5DLU1-F1
#
_entry.id   AF-A0A1F5DLU1-F1
#
_cell.length_a   1.000
_cell.length_b   1.000
_cell.length_c   1.000
_cell.angle_alpha   90.00
_cell.angle_beta   90.00
_cell.angle_gamma   90.00
#
_symmetry.space_group_name_H-M   'P 1'
#
loop_
_entity.id
_entity.type
_entity.pdbx_description
1 polymer ?
#
loop_
_entity_poly.entity_id
_entity_poly.type
_entity_poly.pdbx_seq_one_letter_code
_entity_poly.pdbx_strand_id
1 'polypeptide(L)'
;MTDWSLVKKMTLWDYDELINEIVEVFAYSFIQEHYNHNMKEATSYLEELLGCDPKHEKHVSRITNVFTILDDFKVDTYAGLINIVETKEKCEDFLRKTKLPFEELLLVLNHIFRWVLPHRLYLRELIDAENVCHKVYLEKLRNRRIRFNLDILENGRTREGRKKLFKDTGIPESFILDFVNLADMSRLPYSNRKTVKHLLAGGYDSVAKLAQTDPEIIVEDMRPYFERIGVKLSGFIDLKGIAQWARTLPVVVEY
;
A
#
# COMPACT_ATOMS: atom_id res chain seq x y z
N MET A 1 4.66 -0.53 32.72
CA MET A 1 3.77 0.54 32.25
C MET A 1 4.15 0.86 30.82
N THR A 2 3.19 0.95 29.92
CA THR A 2 3.43 1.19 28.50
C THR A 2 3.87 2.64 28.28
N ASP A 3 5.04 2.85 27.66
CA ASP A 3 5.48 4.20 27.27
C ASP A 3 4.82 4.61 25.95
N TRP A 4 3.62 5.19 26.05
CA TRP A 4 2.87 5.66 24.88
C TRP A 4 3.60 6.76 24.08
N SER A 5 4.59 7.44 24.65
CA SER A 5 5.41 8.43 23.90
C SER A 5 6.25 7.78 22.80
N LEU A 6 6.50 6.48 22.91
CA LEU A 6 7.26 5.70 21.94
C LEU A 6 6.54 5.58 20.59
N VAL A 7 5.20 5.57 20.60
CA VAL A 7 4.39 5.39 19.38
C VAL A 7 4.73 6.47 18.35
N LYS A 8 4.71 7.74 18.78
CA LYS A 8 5.01 8.88 17.91
C LYS A 8 6.46 8.89 17.43
N LYS A 9 7.39 8.45 18.28
CA LYS A 9 8.82 8.32 17.91
C LYS A 9 9.05 7.27 16.83
N MET A 10 8.33 6.14 16.88
CA MET A 10 8.52 5.02 15.95
C MET A 10 7.69 5.13 14.67
N THR A 11 6.50 5.73 14.77
CA THR A 11 5.51 5.68 13.68
C THR A 11 5.24 7.04 13.07
N LEU A 12 5.54 8.13 13.77
CA LEU A 12 5.11 9.52 13.48
C LEU A 12 3.63 9.80 13.78
N TRP A 13 2.90 8.83 14.33
CA TRP A 13 1.48 8.93 14.65
C TRP A 13 1.23 8.79 16.14
N ASP A 14 0.12 9.34 16.59
CA ASP A 14 -0.45 8.98 17.89
C ASP A 14 -1.15 7.60 17.77
N TYR A 15 -1.21 6.83 18.86
CA TYR A 15 -1.65 5.42 18.80
C TYR A 15 -3.04 5.24 18.21
N ASP A 16 -3.98 6.06 18.66
CA ASP A 16 -5.38 5.97 18.23
C ASP A 16 -5.51 6.36 16.75
N GLU A 17 -4.68 7.31 16.27
CA GLU A 17 -4.64 7.69 14.85
C GLU A 17 -4.05 6.57 13.99
N LEU A 18 -2.94 5.96 14.42
CA LEU A 18 -2.31 4.82 13.73
C LEU A 18 -3.30 3.66 13.56
N ILE A 19 -3.98 3.28 14.65
CA ILE A 19 -4.98 2.21 14.59
C ILE A 19 -6.14 2.60 13.67
N ASN A 20 -6.65 3.83 13.77
CA ASN A 20 -7.74 4.29 12.92
C ASN A 20 -7.36 4.25 11.42
N GLU A 21 -6.17 4.71 11.05
CA GLU A 21 -5.70 4.65 9.66
C GLU A 21 -5.63 3.21 9.13
N ILE A 22 -5.15 2.27 9.96
CA ILE A 22 -5.12 0.85 9.60
C ILE A 22 -6.53 0.28 9.45
N VAL A 23 -7.43 0.56 10.40
CA VAL A 23 -8.82 0.09 10.40
C VAL A 23 -9.58 0.62 9.17
N GLU A 24 -9.41 1.90 8.83
CA GLU A 24 -10.06 2.51 7.66
C GLU A 24 -9.63 1.84 6.34
N VAL A 25 -8.39 1.39 6.23
CA VAL A 25 -7.91 0.64 5.05
C VAL A 25 -8.42 -0.81 5.05
N PHE A 26 -8.54 -1.45 6.21
CA PHE A 26 -9.14 -2.78 6.31
C PHE A 26 -10.66 -2.79 6.06
N ALA A 27 -11.33 -1.63 6.00
CA ALA A 27 -12.75 -1.57 5.67
C ALA A 27 -13.06 -1.91 4.19
N TYR A 28 -12.05 -1.90 3.31
CA TYR A 28 -12.22 -2.26 1.90
C TYR A 28 -12.18 -3.78 1.73
N SER A 29 -13.10 -4.33 0.93
CA SER A 29 -13.24 -5.79 0.77
C SER A 29 -12.02 -6.40 0.09
N PHE A 30 -11.44 -5.70 -0.90
CA PHE A 30 -10.24 -6.19 -1.57
C PHE A 30 -9.01 -6.19 -0.67
N ILE A 31 -8.96 -5.32 0.34
CA ILE A 31 -7.87 -5.32 1.32
C ILE A 31 -7.99 -6.54 2.21
N GLN A 32 -9.20 -6.87 2.67
CA GLN A 32 -9.45 -8.10 3.43
C GLN A 32 -9.05 -9.34 2.62
N GLU A 33 -9.39 -9.37 1.33
CA GLU A 33 -9.10 -10.49 0.44
C GLU A 33 -7.59 -10.69 0.20
N HIS A 34 -6.84 -9.61 -0.03
CA HIS A 34 -5.47 -9.71 -0.55
C HIS A 34 -4.37 -9.34 0.43
N TYR A 35 -4.69 -8.72 1.56
CA TYR A 35 -3.70 -8.22 2.51
C TYR A 35 -3.91 -8.72 3.93
N ASN A 36 -5.05 -9.34 4.26
CA ASN A 36 -5.32 -9.83 5.61
C ASN A 36 -4.66 -11.19 5.89
N HIS A 37 -3.33 -11.22 5.77
CA HIS A 37 -2.51 -12.42 5.91
C HIS A 37 -2.62 -13.02 7.32
N ASN A 38 -2.57 -14.35 7.39
CA ASN A 38 -2.19 -15.04 8.63
C ASN A 38 -0.68 -14.89 8.90
N MET A 39 -0.21 -15.28 10.09
CA MET A 39 1.19 -15.04 10.48
C MET A 39 2.24 -15.75 9.59
N LYS A 40 1.87 -16.87 8.95
CA LYS A 40 2.74 -17.58 7.99
C LYS A 40 2.81 -16.84 6.66
N GLU A 41 1.65 -16.47 6.11
CA GLU A 41 1.54 -15.65 4.90
C GLU A 41 2.23 -14.28 5.09
N ALA A 42 2.09 -13.69 6.28
CA ALA A 42 2.73 -12.45 6.68
C ALA A 42 4.26 -12.56 6.65
N THR A 43 4.80 -13.68 7.14
CA THR A 43 6.24 -13.97 7.10
C THR A 43 6.72 -14.12 5.67
N SER A 44 6.05 -14.94 4.85
CA SER A 44 6.41 -15.12 3.43
C SER A 44 6.36 -13.80 2.66
N TYR A 45 5.30 -13.01 2.85
CA TYR A 45 5.17 -11.70 2.21
C TYR A 45 6.30 -10.74 2.62
N LEU A 46 6.65 -10.68 3.91
CA LEU A 46 7.76 -9.86 4.43
C LEU A 46 9.10 -10.26 3.79
N GLU A 47 9.38 -11.56 3.69
CA GLU A 47 10.61 -12.10 3.11
C GLU A 47 10.71 -11.81 1.61
N GLU A 48 9.61 -11.97 0.86
CA GLU A 48 9.57 -11.64 -0.57
C GLU A 48 9.71 -10.13 -0.82
N LEU A 49 9.14 -9.31 0.07
CA LEU A 49 9.13 -7.86 -0.08
C LEU A 49 10.50 -7.24 0.25
N LEU A 50 11.16 -7.73 1.32
CA LEU A 50 12.35 -7.08 1.90
C LEU A 50 13.56 -8.00 2.10
N GLY A 51 13.38 -9.32 2.05
CA GLY A 51 14.42 -10.29 2.42
C GLY A 51 15.64 -10.30 1.49
N CYS A 52 15.49 -9.83 0.25
CA CYS A 52 16.61 -9.76 -0.70
C CYS A 52 17.53 -8.55 -0.50
N ASP A 53 17.15 -7.52 0.28
CA ASP A 53 18.01 -6.38 0.59
C ASP A 53 18.61 -6.53 2.00
N PRO A 54 19.94 -6.72 2.13
CA PRO A 54 20.63 -6.83 3.42
C PRO A 54 20.37 -5.66 4.38
N LYS A 55 20.01 -4.47 3.86
CA LYS A 55 19.64 -3.32 4.70
C LYS A 55 18.41 -3.59 5.58
N HIS A 56 17.55 -4.52 5.17
CA HIS A 56 16.34 -4.88 5.89
C HIS A 56 16.47 -6.14 6.75
N GLU A 57 17.61 -6.84 6.74
CA GLU A 57 17.81 -8.13 7.42
C GLU A 57 17.39 -8.09 8.91
N LYS A 58 17.83 -7.06 9.65
CA LYS A 58 17.47 -6.89 11.07
C LYS A 58 15.97 -6.64 11.25
N HIS A 59 15.36 -5.89 10.35
CA HIS A 59 13.93 -5.57 10.38
C HIS A 59 13.09 -6.83 10.12
N VAL A 60 13.46 -7.59 9.09
CA VAL A 60 12.84 -8.88 8.73
C VAL A 60 12.92 -9.84 9.90
N SER A 61 14.13 -10.05 10.44
CA SER A 61 14.36 -10.97 11.57
C SER A 61 13.52 -10.62 12.80
N ARG A 62 13.44 -9.34 13.17
CA ARG A 62 12.64 -8.90 14.33
C ARG A 62 11.16 -9.18 14.13
N ILE A 63 10.61 -8.82 12.96
CA ILE A 63 9.18 -9.00 12.70
C ILE A 63 8.81 -10.47 12.59
N THR A 64 9.61 -11.31 11.93
CA THR A 64 9.37 -12.76 11.85
C THR A 64 9.32 -13.40 13.23
N ASN A 65 10.17 -12.96 14.17
CA ASN A 65 10.11 -13.41 15.56
C ASN A 65 8.79 -13.02 16.23
N VAL A 66 8.30 -11.79 16.00
CA VAL A 66 7.00 -11.37 16.54
C VAL A 66 5.86 -12.15 15.91
N PHE A 67 5.88 -12.40 14.59
CA PHE A 67 4.86 -13.22 13.92
C PHE A 67 4.79 -14.64 14.48
N THR A 68 5.93 -15.25 14.81
CA THR A 68 5.97 -16.54 15.51
C THR A 68 5.26 -16.47 16.87
N ILE A 69 5.54 -15.44 17.67
CA ILE A 69 4.88 -15.23 18.97
C ILE A 69 3.37 -15.04 18.77
N LEU A 70 2.96 -14.24 17.78
CA LEU A 70 1.54 -14.00 17.49
C LEU A 70 0.81 -15.30 17.08
N ASP A 71 1.44 -16.17 16.30
CA ASP A 71 0.90 -17.48 15.92
C ASP A 71 0.75 -18.44 17.12
N ASP A 72 1.73 -18.44 18.03
CA ASP A 72 1.67 -19.20 19.29
C ASP A 72 0.48 -18.76 20.16
N PHE A 73 0.16 -17.47 20.16
CA PHE A 73 -0.98 -16.87 20.84
C PHE A 73 -2.29 -16.90 20.04
N LYS A 74 -2.33 -17.60 18.90
CA LYS A 74 -3.54 -17.75 18.05
C LYS A 74 -4.11 -16.41 17.57
N VAL A 75 -3.22 -15.49 17.21
CA VAL A 75 -3.61 -14.29 16.47
C VAL A 75 -3.73 -14.66 14.99
N ASP A 76 -4.95 -14.88 14.53
CA ASP A 76 -5.21 -15.52 13.24
C ASP A 76 -4.73 -14.71 12.03
N THR A 77 -4.91 -13.38 12.04
CA THR A 77 -4.63 -12.50 10.89
C THR A 77 -4.20 -11.10 11.34
N TYR A 78 -3.73 -10.25 10.41
CA TYR A 78 -3.50 -8.83 10.69
C TYR A 78 -4.75 -8.12 11.22
N ALA A 79 -5.91 -8.27 10.58
CA ALA A 79 -7.16 -7.68 11.08
C ALA A 79 -7.52 -8.21 12.47
N GLY A 80 -7.24 -9.49 12.73
CA GLY A 80 -7.35 -10.09 14.06
C GLY A 80 -6.47 -9.39 15.11
N LEU A 81 -5.19 -9.16 14.78
CA LEU A 81 -4.28 -8.39 15.63
C LEU A 81 -4.81 -6.98 15.90
N ILE A 82 -5.23 -6.26 14.87
CA ILE A 82 -5.72 -4.88 14.99
C ILE A 82 -6.96 -4.82 15.89
N ASN A 83 -7.89 -5.76 15.78
CA ASN A 83 -9.04 -5.84 16.68
C ASN A 83 -8.65 -6.16 18.15
N ILE A 84 -7.65 -7.01 18.35
CA ILE A 84 -7.11 -7.35 19.67
C ILE A 84 -6.45 -6.14 20.34
N VAL A 85 -5.84 -5.23 19.57
CA VAL A 85 -5.13 -4.05 20.10
C VAL A 85 -5.83 -2.74 19.78
N GLU A 86 -7.12 -2.79 19.41
CA GLU A 86 -7.87 -1.64 18.89
C GLU A 86 -7.86 -0.41 19.82
N THR A 87 -7.81 -0.64 21.13
CA THR A 87 -7.77 0.41 22.14
C THR A 87 -6.55 0.25 23.03
N LYS A 88 -6.12 1.33 23.68
CA LYS A 88 -4.99 1.31 24.62
C LYS A 88 -5.17 0.27 25.73
N GLU A 89 -6.38 0.15 26.27
CA GLU A 89 -6.72 -0.85 27.29
C GLU A 89 -6.58 -2.28 26.74
N LYS A 90 -7.18 -2.57 25.58
CA LYS A 90 -7.06 -3.89 24.95
C LYS A 90 -5.60 -4.23 24.62
N CYS A 91 -4.83 -3.25 24.16
CA CYS A 91 -3.41 -3.37 23.88
C CYS A 91 -2.61 -3.71 25.15
N GLU A 92 -2.81 -2.97 26.25
CA GLU A 92 -2.15 -3.27 27.54
C GLU A 92 -2.49 -4.65 28.08
N ASP A 93 -3.75 -5.06 27.91
CA ASP A 93 -4.21 -6.41 28.25
C ASP A 93 -3.53 -7.49 27.42
N PHE A 94 -3.40 -7.27 26.12
CA PHE A 94 -2.70 -8.17 25.22
C PHE A 94 -1.22 -8.30 25.60
N LEU A 95 -0.51 -7.18 25.77
CA LEU A 95 0.90 -7.17 26.16
C LEU A 95 1.14 -7.86 27.51
N ARG A 96 0.22 -7.68 28.47
CA ARG A 96 0.31 -8.33 29.79
C ARG A 96 0.18 -9.85 29.68
N LYS A 97 -0.70 -10.35 28.81
CA LYS A 97 -0.94 -11.78 28.56
C LYS A 97 0.22 -12.41 27.79
N THR A 98 0.68 -11.78 26.72
CA THR A 98 1.71 -12.35 25.84
C THR A 98 3.13 -12.13 26.31
N LYS A 99 3.35 -11.18 27.23
CA LYS A 99 4.68 -10.67 27.61
C LYS A 99 5.47 -10.10 26.42
N LEU A 100 4.79 -9.82 25.30
CA LEU A 100 5.40 -9.16 24.15
C LEU A 100 5.86 -7.74 24.56
N PRO A 101 7.10 -7.34 24.29
CA PRO A 101 7.52 -5.96 24.51
C PRO A 101 6.71 -5.00 23.64
N PHE A 102 6.31 -3.86 24.22
CA PHE A 102 5.50 -2.88 23.49
C PHE A 102 6.19 -2.36 22.21
N GLU A 103 7.51 -2.17 22.25
CA GLU A 103 8.30 -1.76 21.09
C GLU A 103 8.17 -2.74 19.92
N GLU A 104 8.15 -4.05 20.18
CA GLU A 104 8.04 -5.07 19.15
C GLU A 104 6.63 -5.11 18.53
N LEU A 105 5.59 -4.89 19.34
CA LEU A 105 4.23 -4.68 18.81
C LEU A 105 4.17 -3.44 17.92
N LEU A 106 4.76 -2.32 18.35
CA LEU A 106 4.81 -1.10 17.54
C LEU A 106 5.58 -1.28 16.24
N LEU A 107 6.65 -2.08 16.25
CA LEU A 107 7.39 -2.44 15.03
C LEU A 107 6.48 -3.14 14.02
N VAL A 108 5.67 -4.10 14.47
CA VAL A 108 4.71 -4.82 13.62
C VAL A 108 3.60 -3.89 13.11
N LEU A 109 2.98 -3.08 13.98
CA LEU A 109 1.93 -2.14 13.56
C LEU A 109 2.44 -1.13 12.53
N ASN A 110 3.65 -0.60 12.75
CA ASN A 110 4.29 0.31 11.81
C ASN A 110 4.65 -0.39 10.49
N HIS A 111 5.04 -1.67 10.54
CA HIS A 111 5.30 -2.44 9.33
C HIS A 111 4.02 -2.68 8.52
N ILE A 112 2.93 -3.09 9.17
CA ILE A 112 1.62 -3.25 8.52
C ILE A 112 1.22 -1.93 7.85
N PHE A 113 1.33 -0.83 8.58
CA PHE A 113 0.94 0.49 8.07
C PHE A 113 1.82 1.01 6.91
N ARG A 114 3.13 0.74 6.91
CA ARG A 114 4.08 1.36 5.95
C ARG A 114 4.45 0.48 4.76
N TRP A 115 4.39 -0.83 4.92
CA TRP A 115 4.92 -1.79 3.96
C TRP A 115 3.87 -2.76 3.43
N VAL A 116 2.85 -3.08 4.23
CA VAL A 116 1.81 -4.02 3.84
C VAL A 116 0.64 -3.27 3.20
N LEU A 117 0.02 -2.36 3.94
CA LEU A 117 -1.21 -1.72 3.50
C LEU A 117 -0.95 -0.53 2.57
N PRO A 118 -1.74 -0.38 1.49
CA PRO A 118 -1.65 0.80 0.65
C PRO A 118 -2.21 2.02 1.38
N HIS A 119 -1.54 3.16 1.23
CA HIS A 119 -2.02 4.41 1.80
C HIS A 119 -3.23 4.96 1.04
N ARG A 120 -4.18 5.52 1.78
CA ARG A 120 -5.33 6.21 1.18
C ARG A 120 -4.90 7.59 0.67
N LEU A 121 -4.95 7.77 -0.64
CA LEU A 121 -4.64 9.02 -1.33
C LEU A 121 -5.88 9.51 -2.05
N TYR A 122 -6.08 10.84 -2.14
CA TYR A 122 -7.17 11.33 -2.96
C TYR A 122 -6.88 11.00 -4.42
N LEU A 123 -7.88 10.49 -5.14
CA LEU A 123 -7.73 10.12 -6.55
C LEU A 123 -7.29 11.33 -7.40
N ARG A 124 -7.74 12.54 -7.04
CA ARG A 124 -7.31 13.80 -7.68
C ARG A 124 -5.81 14.06 -7.61
N GLU A 125 -5.12 13.47 -6.64
CA GLU A 125 -3.68 13.65 -6.47
C GLU A 125 -2.90 12.80 -7.48
N LEU A 126 -3.46 11.68 -7.93
CA LEU A 126 -2.79 10.74 -8.84
C LEU A 126 -2.92 11.12 -10.30
N ILE A 127 -3.91 11.92 -10.66
CA ILE A 127 -4.18 12.28 -12.05
C ILE A 127 -3.36 13.48 -12.52
N ASP A 128 -3.23 13.60 -13.84
CA ASP A 128 -2.84 14.85 -14.47
C ASP A 128 -3.95 15.90 -14.32
N ALA A 129 -3.65 16.97 -13.59
CA ALA A 129 -4.56 18.09 -13.36
C ALA A 129 -4.72 18.99 -14.59
N GLU A 130 -4.01 18.76 -15.69
CA GLU A 130 -4.20 19.50 -16.95
C GLU A 130 -5.16 18.76 -17.90
N ASN A 131 -5.37 17.46 -17.70
CA ASN A 131 -6.30 16.67 -18.49
C ASN A 131 -7.76 17.02 -18.16
N VAL A 132 -8.43 17.69 -19.12
CA VAL A 132 -9.83 18.15 -18.97
C VAL A 132 -10.79 16.97 -18.77
N CYS A 133 -10.59 15.86 -19.49
CA CYS A 133 -11.42 14.66 -19.35
C CYS A 133 -11.29 14.08 -17.94
N HIS A 134 -10.08 14.00 -17.40
CA HIS A 134 -9.87 13.50 -16.04
C HIS A 134 -10.64 14.32 -14.99
N LYS A 135 -10.63 15.66 -15.10
CA LYS A 135 -11.40 16.52 -14.19
C LYS A 135 -12.89 16.24 -14.24
N VAL A 136 -13.46 16.16 -15.44
CA VAL A 136 -14.90 15.89 -15.63
C VAL A 136 -15.28 14.52 -15.06
N TYR A 137 -14.43 13.51 -15.26
CA TYR A 137 -14.70 12.16 -14.76
C TYR A 137 -14.50 12.02 -13.25
N LEU A 138 -13.53 12.73 -12.66
CA LEU A 138 -13.41 12.80 -11.19
C LEU A 138 -14.66 13.36 -10.52
N GLU A 139 -15.29 14.37 -11.12
CA GLU A 139 -16.53 14.93 -10.58
C GLU A 139 -17.68 13.92 -10.62
N LYS A 140 -17.78 13.14 -11.70
CA LYS A 140 -18.75 12.04 -11.79
C LYS A 140 -18.49 10.95 -10.74
N LEU A 141 -17.24 10.55 -10.53
CA LEU A 141 -16.85 9.59 -9.48
C LEU A 141 -17.14 10.13 -8.07
N ARG A 142 -16.88 11.42 -7.83
CA ARG A 142 -17.15 12.08 -6.56
C ARG A 142 -18.64 12.07 -6.19
N ASN A 143 -19.52 12.22 -7.18
CA ASN A 143 -20.97 12.11 -7.00
C ASN A 143 -21.41 10.69 -6.60
N ARG A 144 -20.58 9.68 -6.89
CA ARG A 144 -20.74 8.29 -6.42
C ARG A 144 -19.96 7.98 -5.14
N ARG A 145 -19.44 9.02 -4.46
CA ARG A 145 -18.59 8.92 -3.26
C ARG A 145 -17.25 8.21 -3.48
N ILE A 146 -16.81 8.06 -4.72
CA ILE A 146 -15.49 7.55 -5.08
C ILE A 146 -14.52 8.74 -5.12
N ARG A 147 -13.70 8.87 -4.07
CA ARG A 147 -12.81 10.04 -3.87
C ARG A 147 -11.35 9.64 -3.74
N PHE A 148 -11.08 8.43 -3.31
CA PHE A 148 -9.76 7.91 -2.99
C PHE A 148 -9.32 6.83 -3.99
N ASN A 149 -8.01 6.59 -4.04
CA ASN A 149 -7.40 5.48 -4.79
C ASN A 149 -8.03 4.12 -4.40
N LEU A 150 -8.24 3.87 -3.11
CA LEU A 150 -8.82 2.60 -2.66
C LEU A 150 -10.31 2.48 -3.04
N ASP A 151 -11.07 3.58 -3.10
CA ASP A 151 -12.46 3.57 -3.57
C ASP A 151 -12.57 3.09 -5.02
N ILE A 152 -11.69 3.60 -5.91
CA ILE A 152 -11.76 3.24 -7.32
C ILE A 152 -11.26 1.80 -7.54
N LEU A 153 -10.31 1.32 -6.74
CA LEU A 153 -9.88 -0.08 -6.76
C LEU A 153 -11.03 -1.01 -6.30
N GLU A 154 -11.68 -0.70 -5.18
CA GLU A 154 -12.83 -1.45 -4.67
C GLU A 154 -13.94 -1.60 -5.72
N ASN A 155 -14.20 -0.55 -6.50
CA ASN A 155 -15.31 -0.53 -7.45
C ASN A 155 -14.94 -0.88 -8.89
N GLY A 156 -13.68 -0.74 -9.29
CA GLY A 156 -13.23 -0.74 -10.69
C GLY A 156 -12.11 -1.71 -11.04
N ARG A 157 -11.52 -2.41 -10.07
CA ARG A 157 -10.40 -3.33 -10.35
C ARG A 157 -10.76 -4.50 -11.28
N THR A 158 -12.02 -4.95 -11.25
CA THR A 158 -12.52 -6.05 -12.09
C THR A 158 -13.17 -5.56 -13.38
N ARG A 159 -13.23 -6.42 -14.40
CA ARG A 159 -13.92 -6.10 -15.68
C ARG A 159 -15.38 -5.75 -15.45
N GLU A 160 -16.08 -6.52 -14.60
CA GLU A 160 -17.48 -6.27 -14.26
C GLU A 160 -17.67 -4.97 -13.45
N GLY A 161 -16.73 -4.66 -12.55
CA GLY A 161 -16.70 -3.39 -11.82
C GLY A 161 -16.62 -2.18 -12.75
N ARG A 162 -15.73 -2.24 -13.75
CA ARG A 162 -15.63 -1.18 -14.78
C ARG A 162 -16.89 -1.03 -15.61
N LYS A 163 -17.50 -2.12 -16.07
CA LYS A 163 -18.80 -2.09 -16.77
C LYS A 163 -19.90 -1.45 -15.93
N LYS A 164 -19.94 -1.76 -14.63
CA LYS A 164 -20.90 -1.15 -13.70
C LYS A 164 -20.66 0.34 -13.54
N LEU A 165 -19.40 0.75 -13.34
CA LEU A 165 -19.03 2.16 -13.26
C LEU A 165 -19.35 2.92 -14.56
N PHE A 166 -19.12 2.31 -15.72
CA PHE A 166 -19.52 2.88 -17.01
C PHE A 166 -21.03 3.12 -17.06
N LYS A 167 -21.85 2.13 -16.69
CA LYS A 167 -23.32 2.27 -16.66
C LYS A 167 -23.77 3.37 -15.69
N ASP A 168 -23.16 3.45 -14.52
CA ASP A 168 -23.56 4.37 -13.45
C ASP A 168 -23.12 5.82 -13.70
N THR A 169 -22.03 6.03 -14.43
CA THR A 169 -21.38 7.35 -14.56
C THR A 169 -21.26 7.85 -16.00
N GLY A 170 -21.38 6.95 -16.98
CA GLY A 170 -21.05 7.20 -18.38
C GLY A 170 -19.58 7.51 -18.63
N ILE A 171 -18.66 7.16 -17.71
CA ILE A 171 -17.21 7.27 -17.94
C ILE A 171 -16.78 6.05 -18.76
N PRO A 172 -16.14 6.21 -19.93
CA PRO A 172 -15.67 5.07 -20.73
C PRO A 172 -14.78 4.13 -19.92
N GLU A 173 -14.92 2.82 -20.13
CA GLU A 173 -14.19 1.80 -19.36
C GLU A 173 -12.66 1.97 -19.45
N SER A 174 -12.14 2.49 -20.56
CA SER A 174 -10.71 2.81 -20.72
C SER A 174 -10.24 3.88 -19.73
N PHE A 175 -11.00 4.95 -19.55
CA PHE A 175 -10.67 5.99 -18.56
C PHE A 175 -10.83 5.50 -17.11
N ILE A 176 -11.78 4.59 -16.87
CA ILE A 176 -11.89 3.93 -15.56
C ILE A 176 -10.64 3.08 -15.30
N LEU A 177 -10.20 2.30 -16.31
CA LEU A 177 -8.98 1.51 -16.22
C LEU A 177 -7.74 2.39 -15.98
N ASP A 178 -7.65 3.56 -16.61
CA ASP A 178 -6.56 4.52 -16.33
C ASP A 178 -6.54 4.95 -14.85
N PHE A 179 -7.69 5.32 -14.28
CA PHE A 179 -7.77 5.66 -12.85
C PHE A 179 -7.45 4.47 -11.94
N VAL A 180 -7.90 3.27 -12.31
CA VAL A 180 -7.61 2.03 -11.59
C VAL A 180 -6.12 1.76 -11.60
N ASN A 181 -5.45 1.88 -12.74
CA ASN A 181 -4.01 1.65 -12.85
C ASN A 181 -3.19 2.69 -12.09
N LEU A 182 -3.59 3.96 -12.11
CA LEU A 182 -2.97 5.01 -11.29
C LEU A 182 -3.13 4.72 -9.79
N ALA A 183 -4.32 4.29 -9.37
CA ALA A 183 -4.59 3.89 -8.01
C ALA A 183 -3.79 2.63 -7.61
N ASP A 184 -3.66 1.67 -8.53
CA ASP A 184 -2.91 0.44 -8.35
C ASP A 184 -1.42 0.71 -8.14
N MET A 185 -0.82 1.58 -8.96
CA MET A 185 0.57 2.01 -8.80
C MET A 185 0.81 2.73 -7.47
N SER A 186 -0.20 3.44 -6.93
CA SER A 186 -0.08 4.11 -5.63
C SER A 186 0.00 3.15 -4.43
N ARG A 187 -0.24 1.84 -4.64
CA ARG A 187 -0.08 0.81 -3.59
C ARG A 187 1.38 0.44 -3.33
N LEU A 188 2.28 0.73 -4.25
CA LEU A 188 3.70 0.39 -4.11
C LEU A 188 4.29 1.06 -2.84
N PRO A 189 5.11 0.36 -2.04
CA PRO A 189 5.75 0.94 -0.87
C PRO A 189 6.47 2.25 -1.23
N TYR A 190 6.33 3.25 -0.36
CA TYR A 190 6.91 4.60 -0.54
C TYR A 190 6.54 5.30 -1.85
N SER A 191 5.51 4.85 -2.56
CA SER A 191 5.03 5.51 -3.76
C SER A 191 4.02 6.58 -3.41
N ASN A 192 4.43 7.83 -3.58
CA ASN A 192 3.55 8.99 -3.46
C ASN A 192 3.12 9.48 -4.85
N ARG A 193 2.30 10.54 -4.88
CA ARG A 193 1.89 11.25 -6.10
C ARG A 193 3.04 11.49 -7.08
N LYS A 194 4.20 11.95 -6.61
CA LYS A 194 5.35 12.25 -7.48
C LYS A 194 5.89 10.97 -8.09
N THR A 195 6.08 9.92 -7.29
CA THR A 195 6.54 8.60 -7.77
C THR A 195 5.67 8.11 -8.91
N VAL A 196 4.34 8.06 -8.73
CA VAL A 196 3.39 7.64 -9.75
C VAL A 196 3.47 8.52 -11.00
N LYS A 197 3.56 9.85 -10.84
CA LYS A 197 3.70 10.78 -11.97
C LYS A 197 4.96 10.52 -12.78
N HIS A 198 6.10 10.25 -12.12
CA HIS A 198 7.36 10.01 -12.81
C HIS A 198 7.34 8.67 -13.55
N LEU A 199 6.84 7.61 -12.93
CA LEU A 199 6.68 6.30 -13.58
C LEU A 199 5.81 6.40 -14.83
N LEU A 200 4.65 7.04 -14.72
CA LEU A 200 3.75 7.27 -15.85
C LEU A 200 4.43 8.04 -16.98
N ALA A 201 5.14 9.12 -16.63
CA ALA A 201 5.81 9.97 -17.62
C ALA A 201 7.03 9.29 -18.29
N GLY A 202 7.59 8.25 -17.66
CA GLY A 202 8.58 7.36 -18.25
C GLY A 202 7.98 6.13 -18.93
N GLY A 203 6.65 6.07 -19.09
CA GLY A 203 5.97 5.02 -19.84
C GLY A 203 5.55 3.80 -19.01
N TYR A 204 5.68 3.83 -17.70
CA TYR A 204 5.21 2.78 -16.79
C TYR A 204 3.88 3.18 -16.17
N ASP A 205 2.79 2.65 -16.73
CA ASP A 205 1.42 3.04 -16.45
C ASP A 205 0.65 2.03 -15.59
N SER A 206 1.27 0.91 -15.19
CA SER A 206 0.63 -0.14 -14.41
C SER A 206 1.62 -0.94 -13.57
N VAL A 207 1.15 -1.52 -12.46
CA VAL A 207 1.95 -2.46 -11.64
C VAL A 207 2.31 -3.71 -12.45
N ALA A 208 1.40 -4.21 -13.29
CA ALA A 208 1.65 -5.37 -14.14
C ALA A 208 2.85 -5.15 -15.07
N LYS A 209 2.95 -3.97 -15.70
CA LYS A 209 4.09 -3.63 -16.55
C LYS A 209 5.39 -3.53 -15.75
N LEU A 210 5.36 -2.92 -14.58
CA LEU A 210 6.54 -2.86 -13.68
C LEU A 210 7.01 -4.25 -13.26
N ALA A 211 6.09 -5.13 -12.86
CA ALA A 211 6.41 -6.48 -12.40
C ALA A 211 7.05 -7.35 -13.48
N GLN A 212 6.59 -7.20 -14.73
CA GLN A 212 7.04 -7.99 -15.88
C GLN A 212 8.32 -7.45 -16.53
N THR A 213 8.73 -6.22 -16.21
CA THR A 213 9.92 -5.62 -16.80
C THR A 213 11.16 -5.93 -15.96
N ASP A 214 12.30 -6.15 -16.63
CA ASP A 214 13.58 -6.27 -15.95
C ASP A 214 13.93 -4.94 -15.25
N PRO A 215 14.37 -4.94 -13.97
CA PRO A 215 14.66 -3.71 -13.25
C PRO A 215 15.75 -2.84 -13.92
N GLU A 216 16.72 -3.45 -14.60
CA GLU A 216 17.76 -2.71 -15.33
C GLU A 216 17.17 -2.00 -16.56
N ILE A 217 16.21 -2.62 -17.25
CA ILE A 217 15.48 -2.00 -18.38
C ILE A 217 14.66 -0.81 -17.88
N ILE A 218 13.98 -0.92 -16.73
CA ILE A 218 13.25 0.21 -16.13
C ILE A 218 14.20 1.38 -15.86
N VAL A 219 15.39 1.12 -15.33
CA VAL A 219 16.40 2.16 -15.08
C VAL A 219 16.87 2.81 -16.39
N GLU A 220 17.07 2.02 -17.45
CA GLU A 220 17.47 2.52 -18.76
C GLU A 220 16.38 3.40 -19.40
N ASP A 221 15.14 2.92 -19.44
CA ASP A 221 13.99 3.63 -20.02
C ASP A 221 13.68 4.95 -19.30
N MET A 222 13.82 4.98 -17.97
CA MET A 222 13.54 6.16 -17.16
C MET A 222 14.63 7.23 -17.27
N ARG A 223 15.86 6.88 -17.69
CA ARG A 223 17.01 7.80 -17.71
C ARG A 223 16.79 9.02 -18.62
N PRO A 224 16.40 8.89 -19.90
CA PRO A 224 16.15 10.06 -20.76
C PRO A 224 15.05 10.98 -20.21
N TYR A 225 14.01 10.40 -19.57
CA TYR A 225 12.97 11.18 -18.92
C TYR A 225 13.52 12.05 -17.80
N PHE A 226 14.33 11.47 -16.90
CA PHE A 226 14.94 12.17 -15.76
C PHE A 226 15.95 13.24 -16.20
N GLU A 227 16.76 12.95 -17.23
CA GLU A 227 17.67 13.92 -17.84
C GLU A 227 16.91 15.13 -18.40
N ARG A 228 15.80 14.90 -19.10
CA ARG A 228 14.95 15.96 -19.67
C ARG A 228 14.37 16.91 -18.61
N ILE A 229 14.00 16.38 -17.44
CA ILE A 229 13.44 17.20 -16.35
C ILE A 229 14.50 17.75 -15.40
N GLY A 230 15.80 17.48 -15.65
CA GLY A 230 16.91 17.97 -14.84
C GLY A 230 16.99 17.37 -13.44
N VAL A 231 16.40 16.19 -13.22
CA VAL A 231 16.39 15.51 -11.93
C VAL A 231 17.34 14.33 -11.99
N LYS A 232 18.27 14.23 -11.03
CA LYS A 232 19.15 13.06 -10.92
C LYS A 232 18.31 11.84 -10.53
N LEU A 233 18.38 10.79 -11.36
CA LEU A 233 17.70 9.53 -11.07
C LEU A 233 18.20 8.90 -9.77
N SER A 234 19.51 8.97 -9.51
CA SER A 234 20.12 8.47 -8.28
C SER A 234 19.61 9.23 -7.05
N GLY A 235 18.95 8.49 -6.15
CA GLY A 235 18.45 9.01 -4.88
C GLY A 235 17.05 9.62 -4.92
N PHE A 236 16.41 9.70 -6.09
CA PHE A 236 15.05 10.24 -6.20
C PHE A 236 13.98 9.14 -6.13
N ILE A 237 14.15 8.05 -6.87
CA ILE A 237 13.28 6.87 -6.85
C ILE A 237 14.13 5.60 -6.89
N ASP A 238 13.83 4.65 -6.01
CA ASP A 238 14.42 3.31 -6.07
C ASP A 238 13.67 2.45 -7.12
N LEU A 239 14.06 2.57 -8.39
CA LEU A 239 13.41 1.84 -9.48
C LEU A 239 13.57 0.32 -9.35
N LYS A 240 14.70 -0.15 -8.78
CA LYS A 240 14.94 -1.58 -8.56
C LYS A 240 14.06 -2.11 -7.44
N GLY A 241 13.97 -1.37 -6.33
CA GLY A 241 13.02 -1.65 -5.26
C GLY A 241 11.58 -1.67 -5.78
N ILE A 242 11.16 -0.68 -6.57
CA ILE A 242 9.82 -0.64 -7.17
C ILE A 242 9.52 -1.86 -8.03
N ALA A 243 10.46 -2.27 -8.89
CA ALA A 243 10.28 -3.46 -9.73
C ALA A 243 10.11 -4.73 -8.88
N GLN A 244 10.90 -4.87 -7.82
CA GLN A 244 10.78 -5.98 -6.88
C GLN A 244 9.42 -5.93 -6.16
N TRP A 245 9.05 -4.79 -5.57
CA TRP A 245 7.79 -4.66 -4.86
C TRP A 245 6.58 -4.89 -5.78
N ALA A 246 6.64 -4.44 -7.04
CA ALA A 246 5.59 -4.70 -8.01
C ALA A 246 5.36 -6.21 -8.26
N ARG A 247 6.40 -7.05 -8.14
CA ARG A 247 6.29 -8.51 -8.25
C ARG A 247 5.71 -9.16 -7.00
N THR A 248 5.96 -8.58 -5.82
CA THR A 248 5.48 -9.09 -4.53
C THR A 248 4.03 -8.66 -4.24
N LEU A 249 3.61 -7.49 -4.73
CA LEU A 249 2.27 -6.98 -4.48
C LEU A 249 1.20 -7.96 -4.99
N PRO A 250 0.08 -8.14 -4.27
CA PRO A 250 -1.05 -8.90 -4.79
C PRO A 250 -1.55 -8.30 -6.11
N VAL A 251 -1.84 -9.18 -7.08
CA VAL A 251 -2.45 -8.81 -8.36
C VAL A 251 -3.95 -8.62 -8.14
N VAL A 252 -4.39 -7.36 -8.11
CA VAL A 252 -5.80 -7.02 -7.80
C VAL A 252 -6.58 -6.52 -9.00
N VAL A 253 -5.92 -6.14 -10.11
CA VAL A 253 -6.54 -5.58 -11.32
C VAL A 253 -6.67 -6.64 -12.41
N GLU A 254 -7.88 -6.75 -12.97
CA GLU A 254 -8.17 -7.58 -14.14
C GLU A 254 -8.08 -6.73 -15.41
N TYR A 255 -7.22 -7.12 -16.35
CA TYR A 255 -7.12 -6.55 -17.70
C TYR A 255 -8.02 -7.33 -18.65
#